data_AF-A0A1F4F4F6-F1
#
_entry.id   AF-A0A1F4F4F6-F1
#
_cell.length_a   1.000
_cell.length_b   1.000
_cell.length_c   1.000
_cell.angle_alpha   90.00
_cell.angle_beta   90.00
_cell.angle_gamma   90.00
#
_symmetry.space_group_name_H-M   'P 1'
#
loop_
_entity.id
_entity.type
_entity.pdbx_description
1 polymer ?
#
loop_
_entity_poly.entity_id
_entity_poly.type
_entity_poly.pdbx_seq_one_letter_code
_entity_poly.pdbx_strand_id
1 'polypeptide(L)'
;MKLDTLAISNATGAVTGALFTLCALLLAVAPAAAYAGFSYLFHADLAGIAYAMTWGVYLGGLIAWVVAMWLVAGALAWLYNRLAIS
;
A
#
# COMPACT_ATOMS: atom_id res chain seq x y z
N MET A 1 -7.03 -3.40 25.83
CA MET A 1 -6.70 -4.75 25.29
C MET A 1 -5.34 -4.63 24.61
N LYS A 2 -4.36 -5.50 24.91
CA LYS A 2 -3.02 -5.40 24.29
C LYS A 2 -3.01 -5.96 22.88
N LEU A 3 -2.52 -5.18 21.93
CA LEU A 3 -2.34 -5.61 20.55
C LEU A 3 -1.07 -6.45 20.43
N ASP A 4 -1.13 -7.54 19.66
CA ASP A 4 0.06 -8.22 19.17
C ASP A 4 0.64 -7.42 18.01
N THR A 5 1.73 -6.72 18.28
CA THR A 5 2.41 -5.83 17.33
C THR A 5 2.92 -6.55 16.09
N LEU A 6 3.43 -7.79 16.23
CA LEU A 6 3.95 -8.52 15.08
C LEU A 6 2.82 -9.08 14.22
N ALA A 7 1.77 -9.62 14.85
CA ALA A 7 0.62 -10.15 14.13
C ALA A 7 -0.04 -9.08 13.26
N ILE A 8 -0.29 -7.87 13.81
CA ILE A 8 -0.91 -6.79 13.04
C ILE A 8 0.02 -6.25 11.95
N SER A 9 1.33 -6.14 12.21
CA SER A 9 2.30 -5.71 11.19
C SER A 9 2.33 -6.67 10.01
N ASN A 10 2.42 -7.98 10.29
CA ASN A 10 2.42 -9.03 9.27
C ASN A 10 1.12 -9.01 8.45
N ALA A 11 -0.04 -8.91 9.12
CA ALA A 11 -1.33 -8.85 8.45
C ALA A 11 -1.43 -7.62 7.55
N THR A 12 -1.07 -6.43 8.04
CA THR A 12 -1.10 -5.20 7.25
C THR A 12 -0.14 -5.28 6.06
N GLY A 13 1.11 -5.70 6.27
CA GLY A 13 2.07 -5.87 5.18
C GLY A 13 1.58 -6.83 4.10
N ALA A 14 1.00 -7.97 4.49
CA ALA A 14 0.45 -8.95 3.55
C ALA A 14 -0.74 -8.40 2.74
N VAL A 15 -1.69 -7.75 3.41
CA VAL A 15 -2.86 -7.13 2.74
C VAL A 15 -2.41 -6.00 1.82
N THR A 16 -1.46 -5.16 2.25
CA THR A 16 -0.87 -4.13 1.40
C THR A 16 -0.22 -4.73 0.16
N GLY A 17 0.54 -5.82 0.30
CA GLY A 17 1.17 -6.49 -0.83
C GLY A 17 0.15 -7.02 -1.84
N ALA A 18 -0.93 -7.64 -1.35
CA ALA A 18 -2.02 -8.11 -2.21
C ALA A 18 -2.71 -6.95 -2.94
N LEU A 19 -3.06 -5.87 -2.23
CA LEU A 19 -3.70 -4.70 -2.82
C LEU A 19 -2.78 -4.00 -3.83
N PHE A 20 -1.51 -3.83 -3.50
CA PHE A 20 -0.52 -3.24 -4.40
C PHE A 20 -0.43 -4.05 -5.69
N THR A 21 -0.39 -5.38 -5.59
CA THR A 21 -0.33 -6.27 -6.75
C THR A 21 -1.56 -6.10 -7.65
N LEU A 22 -2.76 -6.03 -7.05
CA LEU A 22 -4.00 -5.77 -7.80
C LEU A 22 -3.95 -4.42 -8.50
N CYS A 23 -3.53 -3.36 -7.82
CA CYS A 23 -3.39 -2.03 -8.42
C CYS A 23 -2.37 -2.03 -9.56
N ALA A 24 -1.23 -2.72 -9.38
CA ALA A 24 -0.18 -2.80 -10.40
C ALA A 24 -0.66 -3.54 -11.66
N LEU A 25 -1.43 -4.63 -11.49
CA LEU A 25 -2.03 -5.37 -12.59
C LEU A 25 -3.05 -4.51 -13.37
N LEU A 26 -3.88 -3.73 -12.67
CA LEU A 26 -4.81 -2.80 -13.32
C LEU A 26 -4.07 -1.76 -14.17
N LEU A 27 -2.97 -1.21 -13.66
CA LEU A 27 -2.14 -0.27 -14.41
C LEU A 27 -1.45 -0.92 -15.62
N ALA A 28 -1.06 -2.19 -15.50
CA ALA A 28 -0.42 -2.92 -16.59
C ALA A 28 -1.40 -3.25 -17.73
N VAL A 29 -2.66 -3.59 -17.42
CA VAL A 29 -3.65 -4.04 -18.40
C VAL A 29 -4.50 -2.89 -18.95
N ALA A 30 -4.89 -1.94 -18.11
CA ALA A 30 -5.84 -0.88 -18.47
C ALA A 30 -5.43 0.49 -17.88
N PRO A 31 -4.26 1.04 -18.25
CA PRO A 31 -3.69 2.23 -17.63
C PRO A 31 -4.62 3.44 -17.69
N ALA A 32 -5.27 3.70 -18.83
CA ALA A 32 -6.16 4.86 -18.98
C ALA A 32 -7.37 4.79 -18.04
N ALA A 33 -7.98 3.62 -17.89
CA ALA A 33 -9.12 3.43 -16.99
C ALA A 33 -8.68 3.51 -15.52
N ALA A 34 -7.52 2.94 -15.18
CA ALA A 34 -6.96 3.01 -13.84
C ALA A 34 -6.66 4.47 -13.43
N TYR A 35 -6.03 5.26 -14.31
CA TYR A 35 -5.77 6.67 -14.06
C TYR A 35 -7.03 7.51 -13.94
N ALA A 36 -8.06 7.26 -14.77
CA ALA A 36 -9.35 7.94 -14.62
C ALA A 36 -9.99 7.66 -13.25
N GLY A 37 -9.95 6.40 -12.80
CA GLY A 37 -10.45 6.01 -11.48
C GLY A 37 -9.66 6.66 -10.34
N PHE A 38 -8.33 6.67 -10.43
CA PHE A 38 -7.48 7.34 -9.45
C PHE A 38 -7.63 8.86 -9.47
N SER A 39 -7.86 9.48 -10.64
CA SER A 39 -8.14 10.90 -10.74
C SER A 39 -9.41 11.29 -9.99
N TYR A 40 -10.45 10.46 -10.11
CA TYR A 40 -11.68 10.64 -9.36
C TYR A 40 -11.45 10.46 -7.85
N LEU A 41 -10.77 9.39 -7.42
CA LEU A 41 -10.55 9.11 -5.99
C LEU A 41 -9.68 10.17 -5.30
N PHE A 42 -8.57 10.56 -5.93
CA PHE A 42 -7.60 11.49 -5.35
C PHE A 42 -7.87 12.95 -5.68
N HIS A 43 -8.91 13.26 -6.47
CA HIS A 43 -9.22 14.61 -6.93
C HIS A 43 -8.01 15.29 -7.61
N ALA A 44 -7.25 14.50 -8.38
CA ALA A 44 -6.00 14.91 -9.00
C ALA A 44 -6.02 14.61 -10.50
N ASP A 45 -5.57 15.55 -11.33
CA ASP A 45 -5.43 15.29 -12.77
C ASP A 45 -4.22 14.38 -13.03
N LEU A 46 -4.50 13.14 -13.43
CA LEU A 46 -3.50 12.14 -13.81
C LEU A 46 -3.54 11.90 -15.32
N ALA A 47 -4.27 12.74 -16.08
CA ALA A 47 -4.30 12.64 -17.53
C ALA A 47 -2.91 12.89 -18.13
N GLY A 48 -2.54 12.07 -19.11
CA GLY A 48 -1.25 12.19 -19.81
C GLY A 48 -0.06 11.62 -19.05
N ILE A 49 -0.24 10.99 -17.88
CA ILE A 49 0.84 10.27 -17.21
C ILE A 49 1.21 9.03 -18.04
N ALA A 50 2.35 9.10 -18.71
CA ALA A 50 2.97 7.98 -19.39
C ALA A 50 3.81 7.17 -18.39
N TYR A 51 3.17 6.21 -17.71
CA TYR A 51 3.85 5.32 -16.77
C TYR A 51 3.83 3.88 -17.28
N ALA A 52 5.01 3.28 -17.39
CA ALA A 52 5.15 1.89 -17.79
C ALA A 52 5.35 0.99 -16.57
N MET A 53 4.46 0.00 -16.40
CA MET A 53 4.58 -1.01 -15.36
C MET A 53 5.62 -2.07 -15.77
N THR A 54 6.89 -1.82 -15.45
CA THR A 54 7.97 -2.80 -15.65
C THR A 54 8.11 -3.70 -14.42
N TRP A 55 8.77 -4.85 -14.58
CA TRP A 55 9.06 -5.75 -13.47
C TRP A 55 9.87 -5.10 -12.34
N GLY A 56 10.84 -4.25 -12.68
CA GLY A 56 11.66 -3.55 -11.67
C GLY A 56 10.83 -2.55 -10.86
N VAL A 57 9.94 -1.82 -11.54
CA VAL A 57 8.99 -0.90 -10.91
C VAL A 57 8.00 -1.63 -10.01
N TYR A 58 7.45 -2.76 -10.49
CA TYR A 58 6.54 -3.60 -9.70
C TYR A 58 7.21 -4.16 -8.44
N LEU A 59 8.37 -4.82 -8.56
CA LEU A 59 9.06 -5.42 -7.42
C LEU A 59 9.55 -4.37 -6.43
N GLY A 60 10.11 -3.26 -6.93
CA GLY A 60 10.55 -2.15 -6.10
C GLY A 60 9.39 -1.53 -5.32
N GLY A 61 8.28 -1.22 -6.00
CA GLY A 61 7.07 -0.69 -5.37
C GLY A 61 6.45 -1.65 -4.37
N LEU A 62 6.36 -2.95 -4.70
CA LEU A 62 5.80 -3.98 -3.82
C LEU A 62 6.60 -4.07 -2.53
N ILE A 63 7.92 -4.21 -2.61
CA ILE A 63 8.79 -4.31 -1.43
C ILE A 63 8.68 -3.02 -0.60
N ALA A 64 8.79 -1.86 -1.25
CA ALA A 64 8.74 -0.58 -0.57
C ALA A 64 7.44 -0.38 0.21
N TRP A 65 6.29 -0.64 -0.42
CA TRP A 65 4.98 -0.47 0.20
C TRP A 65 4.69 -1.51 1.29
N VAL A 66 5.04 -2.78 1.06
CA VAL A 66 4.88 -3.84 2.07
C VAL A 66 5.68 -3.52 3.32
N VAL A 67 6.97 -3.17 3.17
CA VAL A 67 7.84 -2.84 4.30
C VAL A 67 7.37 -1.57 5.01
N ALA A 68 7.01 -0.52 4.26
CA ALA A 68 6.52 0.72 4.84
C ALA A 68 5.25 0.50 5.68
N MET A 69 4.26 -0.20 5.14
CA MET A 69 3.00 -0.44 5.86
C MET A 69 3.14 -1.42 7.02
N TRP A 70 4.02 -2.41 6.89
CA TRP A 70 4.40 -3.29 8.01
C TRP A 70 4.99 -2.47 9.17
N LEU A 71 5.94 -1.58 8.89
CA LEU A 71 6.57 -0.72 9.90
C LEU A 71 5.57 0.26 10.53
N VAL A 72 4.73 0.90 9.72
CA VAL A 72 3.71 1.84 10.21
C VAL A 72 2.71 1.15 11.13
N ALA A 73 2.17 0.00 10.73
CA ALA A 73 1.24 -0.76 11.56
C ALA A 73 1.87 -1.20 12.89
N GLY A 74 3.13 -1.65 12.84
CA GLY A 74 3.88 -2.03 14.04
C GLY A 74 4.12 -0.84 14.98
N ALA A 75 4.54 0.29 14.43
CA ALA A 75 4.76 1.52 15.20
C ALA A 75 3.47 2.01 15.86
N LEU A 76 2.35 1.99 15.13
CA LEU A 76 1.04 2.38 15.67
C LEU A 76 0.56 1.42 16.76
N ALA A 77 0.70 0.11 16.56
CA ALA A 77 0.32 -0.88 17.56
C ALA A 77 1.18 -0.79 18.82
N TRP A 78 2.49 -0.56 18.66
CA TRP A 78 3.40 -0.29 19.78
C TRP A 78 2.98 0.97 20.55
N LEU A 79 2.67 2.06 19.82
CA LEU A 79 2.25 3.33 20.42
C LEU A 79 0.92 3.17 21.16
N TYR A 80 -0.05 2.48 20.56
CA TYR A 80 -1.33 2.17 21.20
C TYR A 80 -1.13 1.40 22.51
N ASN A 81 -0.30 0.36 22.51
CA ASN A 81 0.00 -0.42 23.71
C ASN A 81 0.65 0.43 24.82
N ARG A 82 1.44 1.45 24.45
CA ARG A 82 2.07 2.39 25.38
C ARG A 82 1.11 3.42 25.96
N LEU A 83 0.18 3.94 25.15
CA LEU A 83 -0.69 5.06 25.53
C LEU A 83 -2.05 4.64 26.09
N ALA A 84 -2.61 3.54 25.59
CA ALA A 84 -3.96 3.10 25.93
C ALA A 84 -3.98 2.02 27.04
N ILE A 85 -2.82 1.50 27.42
CA ILE A 85 -2.66 0.44 28.43
C ILE A 85 -1.55 0.83 29.42
N SER A 86 -1.38 2.14 29.63
CA SER A 86 -0.51 2.73 30.64
C SER A 86 -1.12 2.64 32.03
#